data_AF-A0A7J2IE66-F1
#
_entry.id   AF-A0A7J2IE66-F1
#
_cell.length_a   1.000
_cell.length_b   1.000
_cell.length_c   1.000
_cell.angle_alpha   90.00
_cell.angle_beta   90.00
_cell.angle_gamma   90.00
#
_symmetry.space_group_name_H-M   'P 1'
#
loop_
_entity.id
_entity.type
_entity.pdbx_description
1 polymer ?
#
loop_
_entity_poly.entity_id
_entity_poly.type
_entity_poly.pdbx_seq_one_letter_code
_entity_poly.pdbx_strand_id
1 'polypeptide(L)' 'MDGVRYRLWNYDKKERKNFEPIVVGHIGDIFGKDCLYFDIKKKIESITGERSLPDGYLIDCDY' A
#
# COMPACT_ATOMS: atom_id res chain seq x y z
N MET A 1 23.83 -1.62 -25.38
CA MET A 1 22.79 -1.90 -24.37
C MET A 1 22.43 -0.58 -23.73
N ASP A 2 21.34 0.04 -24.16
CA ASP A 2 20.85 1.29 -23.59
C ASP A 2 20.16 0.96 -22.26
N GLY A 3 20.95 1.00 -21.18
CA GLY A 3 20.45 0.75 -19.83
C GLY A 3 19.44 1.82 -19.44
N VAL A 4 18.19 1.40 -19.22
CA VAL A 4 17.13 2.28 -18.72
C VAL A 4 17.58 2.88 -17.39
N ARG A 5 17.78 4.21 -17.37
CA ARG A 5 18.08 4.95 -16.14
C ARG A 5 16.80 5.16 -15.35
N TYR A 6 16.57 4.31 -14.36
CA TYR A 6 15.53 4.56 -13.36
C TYR A 6 15.91 5.78 -12.52
N ARG A 7 15.05 6.81 -12.50
CA ARG A 7 15.14 7.89 -11.53
C ARG A 7 14.31 7.51 -10.33
N LEU A 8 14.96 7.41 -9.16
CA LEU A 8 14.25 7.27 -7.90
C LEU A 8 13.41 8.52 -7.68
N TRP A 9 12.08 8.36 -7.65
CA TRP A 9 11.18 9.45 -7.30
C TRP A 9 11.23 9.67 -5.78
N ASN A 10 11.78 10.80 -5.36
CA ASN A 10 11.86 11.18 -3.96
C ASN A 10 10.66 12.05 -3.61
N TYR A 11 9.60 11.42 -3.09
CA TYR A 11 8.48 12.15 -2.53
C TYR A 11 8.92 13.05 -1.38
N ASP A 12 8.50 14.31 -1.38
CA ASP A 12 8.72 15.19 -0.25
C ASP A 12 7.83 14.80 0.96
N LYS A 13 8.04 15.43 2.13
CA LYS A 13 7.26 15.13 3.35
C LYS A 13 5.75 15.39 3.19
N LYS A 14 5.34 16.32 2.33
CA LYS A 14 3.93 16.65 2.09
C LYS A 14 3.30 15.65 1.14
N GLU A 15 3.99 15.31 0.06
CA GLU A 15 3.55 14.30 -0.91
C GLU A 15 3.38 12.93 -0.27
N ARG A 16 4.30 12.53 0.63
CA ARG A 16 4.17 11.27 1.39
C ARG A 16 2.88 11.19 2.22
N LYS A 17 2.44 12.30 2.82
CA LYS A 17 1.17 12.33 3.59
C LYS A 17 -0.06 12.21 2.70
N ASN A 18 0.04 12.68 1.47
CA ASN A 18 -1.07 12.66 0.52
C ASN A 18 -1.13 11.35 -0.28
N PHE A 19 -0.08 10.53 -0.22
CA PHE A 19 0.01 9.28 -0.96
C PHE A 19 -1.04 8.27 -0.51
N GLU A 20 -1.21 8.07 0.79
CA GLU A 20 -2.15 7.11 1.36
C GLU A 20 -3.62 7.42 0.94
N PRO A 21 -4.12 8.67 1.03
CA PRO A 21 -5.43 9.04 0.47
C PRO A 21 -5.57 8.79 -1.04
N ILE A 22 -4.51 9.01 -1.83
CA ILE A 22 -4.53 8.77 -3.28
C ILE A 22 -4.67 7.28 -3.55
N VAL A 23 -3.90 6.44 -2.87
CA VAL A 23 -4.01 4.98 -2.99
C VAL A 23 -5.42 4.54 -2.63
N VAL A 24 -5.98 5.02 -1.51
CA VAL A 24 -7.36 4.71 -1.07
C VAL A 24 -8.42 5.12 -2.10
N GLY A 25 -8.25 6.27 -2.75
CA GLY A 25 -9.16 6.71 -3.81
C GLY A 25 -9.11 5.88 -5.09
N HIS A 26 -8.01 5.15 -5.32
CA HIS A 26 -7.74 4.42 -6.56
C HIS A 26 -7.64 2.91 -6.38
N ILE A 27 -8.13 2.36 -5.27
CA ILE A 27 -8.00 0.91 -4.95
C ILE A 27 -8.60 0.03 -6.02
N GLY A 28 -9.77 0.40 -6.55
CA GLY A 28 -10.41 -0.33 -7.64
C GLY A 28 -9.59 -0.36 -8.93
N ASP A 29 -8.80 0.70 -9.19
CA ASP A 29 -7.94 0.81 -10.36
C ASP A 29 -6.61 0.06 -10.17
N ILE A 30 -6.09 0.03 -8.93
CA ILE A 30 -4.79 -0.59 -8.60
C ILE A 30 -4.94 -2.11 -8.41
N PHE A 31 -5.97 -2.54 -7.70
CA PHE A 31 -6.13 -3.92 -7.23
C PHE A 31 -7.31 -4.66 -7.89
N GLY A 32 -8.22 -3.95 -8.55
CA GLY A 32 -9.42 -4.54 -9.15
C GLY A 32 -10.68 -4.28 -8.35
N LYS A 33 -11.84 -4.59 -8.94
CA LYS A 33 -13.16 -4.25 -8.38
C LYS A 33 -13.60 -5.18 -7.25
N ASP A 34 -13.06 -6.40 -7.23
CA ASP A 34 -13.40 -7.43 -6.24
C ASP A 34 -12.40 -7.46 -5.07
N CYS A 35 -11.91 -6.27 -4.70
CA CYS A 35 -10.97 -6.08 -3.61
C CYS A 35 -11.57 -5.19 -2.52
N LEU A 36 -11.38 -5.59 -1.27
CA LEU A 36 -11.73 -4.79 -0.09
C LEU A 36 -10.46 -4.30 0.58
N TYR A 37 -10.35 -2.99 0.76
CA TYR A 37 -9.23 -2.40 1.48
C TYR A 37 -9.67 -1.78 2.81
N PHE A 38 -8.87 -2.05 3.83
CA PHE A 38 -9.06 -1.54 5.18
C PHE A 38 -7.88 -0.63 5.53
N ASP A 39 -8.15 0.68 5.55
CA ASP A 39 -7.24 1.68 6.10
C ASP A 39 -7.32 1.66 7.65
N ILE A 40 -6.75 0.61 8.24
CA ILE A 40 -6.74 0.44 9.69
C ILE A 40 -5.29 0.17 10.12
N LYS A 41 -4.74 1.06 10.94
CA LYS A 41 -3.41 0.88 11.53
C LYS A 41 -3.50 -0.03 12.76
N LYS A 42 -3.72 -1.32 12.52
CA LYS A 42 -3.73 -2.33 13.58
C LYS A 42 -2.40 -3.07 13.60
N LYS A 43 -1.78 -3.15 14.78
CA LYS A 43 -0.55 -3.94 14.94
C LYS A 43 -0.89 -5.43 14.83
N ILE A 44 -0.16 -6.14 14.00
CA ILE A 44 -0.20 -7.60 13.92
C ILE A 44 1.02 -8.17 14.63
N GLU A 45 0.81 -9.23 15.39
CA GLU A 45 1.85 -9.95 16.11
C GLU A 45 1.75 -11.43 15.78
N SER A 46 2.87 -12.02 15.35
CA SER A 46 2.97 -13.45 15.09
C SER A 46 3.08 -14.21 16.42
N ILE A 47 2.81 -15.50 16.37
CA ILE A 47 2.97 -16.41 17.51
C ILE A 47 4.45 -16.48 17.96
N THR A 48 5.39 -16.21 17.05
CA THR A 48 6.83 -16.15 17.32
C THR A 48 7.31 -14.79 17.87
N GLY A 49 6.39 -13.83 18.06
CA GLY A 49 6.67 -12.51 18.63
C GLY A 49 7.07 -11.43 17.61
N GLU A 50 7.04 -11.73 16.31
CA GLU A 50 7.32 -10.76 15.26
C GLU A 50 6.15 -9.81 15.10
N ARG A 51 6.44 -8.51 14.99
CA ARG A 51 5.42 -7.46 15.01
C ARG A 51 5.53 -6.59 13.78
N SER A 52 4.41 -6.32 13.14
CA SER A 52 4.32 -5.36 12.04
C SER A 52 3.15 -4.42 12.26
N LEU A 53 3.32 -3.16 11.87
CA LEU A 53 2.23 -2.19 11.78
C LEU A 53 2.02 -1.88 10.29
N PRO A 54 1.09 -2.58 9.62
CA PRO A 54 0.77 -2.31 8.23
C PRO A 54 0.07 -0.95 8.09
N ASP A 55 0.28 -0.30 6.94
CA ASP A 55 -0.43 0.91 6.53
C ASP A 55 -1.85 0.61 6.03
N GLY A 56 -2.15 -0.65 5.67
CA GLY A 56 -3.50 -1.11 5.34
C GLY A 56 -3.57 -2.60 5.05
N TYR A 57 -4.79 -3.12 4.94
CA TYR A 57 -5.07 -4.51 4.60
C TYR A 57 -5.88 -4.59 3.31
N LEU A 58 -5.50 -5.51 2.42
CA LEU A 58 -6.26 -5.82 1.21
C LEU A 58 -6.79 -7.25 1.31
N ILE A 59 -8.07 -7.44 1.03
CA ILE A 59 -8.69 -8.75 0.85
C ILE A 59 -9.12 -8.84 -0.61
N ASP A 60 -8.49 -9.76 -1.33
CA ASP A 60 -8.87 -10.12 -2.69
C ASP A 60 -9.98 -11.18 -2.63
N CYS A 61 -11.11 -10.88 -3.27
CA CYS A 61 -12.28 -11.76 -3.32
C CYS A 61 -12.45 -12.43 -4.69
N ASP A 62 -11.53 -12.20 -5.63
CA ASP A 62 -11.49 -12.92 -6.90
C ASP A 62 -11.02 -14.36 -6.62
N TYR A 63 -11.92 -15.33 -6.79
CA TYR A 63 -11.74 -16.76 -6.51
C TYR A 63 -11.90 -17.60 -7.77
#